data_AF-A0A7X7WU85-F1
#
_entry.id   AF-A0A7X7WU85-F1
#
_cell.length_a   1.000
_cell.length_b   1.000
_cell.length_c   1.000
_cell.angle_alpha   90.00
_cell.angle_beta   90.00
_cell.angle_gamma   90.00
#
_symmetry.space_group_name_H-M   'P 1'
#
loop_
_entity.id
_entity.type
_entity.pdbx_description
1 polymer ?
#
loop_
_entity_poly.entity_id
_entity_poly.type
_entity_poly.pdbx_seq_one_letter_code
_entity_poly.pdbx_strand_id
1 'polypeptide(L)'
;MTEYFDLGKAPETPEERQELLGKREYMDSLIEQQALTQVQAVVVDFLLNTKGYDPADLRVNHTAGLTLADGKTFQTTADILIVIAERPVLFVKCSMSSLASWDRHAVAFCRVGTGGQIPFAVVTDGTDVRLISGLDGSVSEGTLDVIPSRQEVLQVIAATTVTRYPAEKAERERRILFAFDAIRCPTLAEGYPKKPDIQ
;
A
#
# COMPACT_ATOMS: atom_id res chain seq x y z
N MET A 1 -20.26 39.09 -16.64
CA MET A 1 -20.26 38.04 -17.67
C MET A 1 -19.82 36.78 -16.98
N THR A 2 -20.70 35.79 -16.87
CA THR A 2 -20.36 34.51 -16.25
C THR A 2 -19.68 33.68 -17.33
N GLU A 3 -18.37 33.50 -17.25
CA GLU A 3 -17.65 32.58 -18.14
C GLU A 3 -18.17 31.17 -17.88
N TYR A 4 -18.89 30.62 -18.85
CA TYR A 4 -19.26 29.22 -18.86
C TYR A 4 -18.00 28.44 -19.25
N PHE A 5 -17.51 27.61 -18.34
CA PHE A 5 -16.49 26.61 -18.68
C PHE A 5 -17.14 25.58 -19.60
N ASP A 6 -16.58 25.40 -20.79
CA ASP A 6 -16.96 24.34 -21.71
C ASP A 6 -16.60 22.99 -21.07
N LEU A 7 -17.62 22.26 -20.62
CA LEU A 7 -17.49 20.94 -19.98
C LEU A 7 -17.29 19.81 -21.00
N GLY A 8 -17.10 20.14 -22.28
CA GLY A 8 -17.01 19.19 -23.38
C GLY A 8 -18.39 18.82 -23.94
N LYS A 9 -18.39 18.24 -25.14
CA LYS A 9 -19.63 17.79 -25.79
C LYS A 9 -20.26 16.63 -25.02
N ALA A 10 -21.58 16.67 -24.84
CA ALA A 10 -22.33 15.50 -24.42
C ALA A 10 -22.20 14.43 -25.52
N PRO A 11 -21.88 13.16 -25.19
CA PRO A 11 -21.69 12.12 -26.19
C PRO A 11 -22.97 11.92 -27.00
N GLU A 12 -22.83 11.93 -28.33
CA GLU A 12 -23.94 11.79 -29.29
C GLU A 12 -24.36 10.32 -29.44
N THR A 13 -23.46 9.38 -29.11
CA THR A 13 -23.71 7.93 -29.22
C THR A 13 -23.28 7.15 -27.97
N PRO A 14 -23.84 5.93 -27.75
CA PRO A 14 -23.36 5.02 -26.71
C PRO A 14 -21.87 4.64 -26.85
N GLU A 15 -21.38 4.55 -28.09
CA GLU A 15 -19.99 4.21 -28.42
C GLU A 15 -19.04 5.36 -28.04
N GLU A 16 -19.39 6.59 -28.40
CA GLU A 16 -18.64 7.80 -27.99
C GLU A 16 -18.64 7.96 -26.47
N ARG A 17 -19.76 7.66 -25.80
CA ARG A 17 -19.83 7.64 -24.33
C ARG A 17 -18.85 6.63 -23.73
N GLN A 18 -18.78 5.42 -24.28
CA GLN A 18 -17.88 4.38 -23.79
C GLN A 18 -16.41 4.80 -23.96
N GLU A 19 -16.06 5.44 -25.08
CA GLU A 19 -14.73 5.96 -25.33
C GLU A 19 -14.35 7.06 -24.32
N LEU A 20 -15.23 8.04 -24.10
CA LEU A 20 -15.00 9.13 -23.16
C LEU A 20 -14.88 8.63 -21.71
N LEU A 21 -15.70 7.65 -21.30
CA LEU A 21 -15.59 7.02 -19.99
C LEU A 21 -14.25 6.28 -19.84
N GLY A 22 -13.84 5.50 -20.84
CA GLY A 22 -12.54 4.82 -20.84
C GLY A 22 -11.36 5.79 -20.79
N LYS A 23 -11.43 6.91 -21.51
CA LYS A 23 -10.41 7.99 -21.42
C LYS A 23 -10.35 8.59 -20.02
N ARG A 24 -11.51 8.87 -19.40
CA ARG A 24 -11.57 9.44 -18.05
C ARG A 24 -10.97 8.47 -17.03
N GLU A 25 -11.41 7.22 -17.04
CA GLU A 25 -10.88 6.17 -16.14
C GLU A 25 -9.37 5.99 -16.29
N TYR A 26 -8.86 5.98 -17.53
CA TYR A 26 -7.42 5.92 -17.79
C TYR A 26 -6.68 7.14 -17.19
N MET A 27 -7.18 8.35 -17.42
CA MET A 27 -6.57 9.57 -16.88
C MET A 27 -6.62 9.63 -15.36
N ASP A 28 -7.76 9.27 -14.75
CA ASP A 28 -7.92 9.20 -13.29
C ASP A 28 -6.89 8.21 -12.70
N SER A 29 -6.68 7.05 -13.34
CA SER A 29 -5.69 6.06 -12.89
C SER A 29 -4.24 6.59 -12.94
N LEU A 30 -3.89 7.39 -13.95
CA LEU A 30 -2.56 8.00 -14.04
C LEU A 30 -2.33 9.03 -12.94
N ILE A 31 -3.35 9.85 -12.65
CA ILE A 31 -3.30 10.86 -11.58
C ILE A 31 -3.11 10.16 -10.23
N GLU A 32 -3.88 9.10 -9.96
CA GLU A 32 -3.75 8.32 -8.73
C GLU A 32 -2.36 7.70 -8.57
N GLN A 33 -1.81 7.11 -9.64
CA GLN A 33 -0.47 6.54 -9.63
C GLN A 33 0.62 7.59 -9.38
N GLN A 34 0.53 8.74 -10.05
CA GLN A 34 1.47 9.84 -9.85
C GLN A 34 1.41 10.37 -8.42
N ALA A 35 0.20 10.56 -7.88
CA ALA A 35 0.01 11.01 -6.51
C ALA A 35 0.58 10.00 -5.50
N LEU A 36 0.32 8.71 -5.68
CA LEU A 36 0.86 7.66 -4.82
C LEU A 36 2.40 7.61 -4.88
N THR A 37 2.98 7.78 -6.07
CA THR A 37 4.44 7.83 -6.27
C THR A 37 5.04 9.01 -5.52
N GLN A 38 4.36 10.16 -5.51
CA GLN A 38 4.79 11.33 -4.76
C GLN A 38 4.77 11.07 -3.25
N VAL A 39 3.70 10.46 -2.72
CA VAL A 39 3.62 10.08 -1.30
C VAL A 39 4.74 9.12 -0.94
N GLN A 40 4.98 8.09 -1.76
CA GLN A 40 6.04 7.12 -1.54
C GLN A 40 7.42 7.79 -1.49
N ALA A 41 7.69 8.73 -2.39
CA ALA A 41 8.96 9.47 -2.42
C ALA A 41 9.16 10.30 -1.13
N VAL A 42 8.11 10.99 -0.65
CA VAL A 42 8.16 11.74 0.61
C VAL A 42 8.48 10.83 1.79
N VAL A 43 7.83 9.67 1.88
CA VAL A 43 8.05 8.73 2.97
C VAL A 43 9.45 8.10 2.90
N VAL A 44 9.94 7.75 1.71
CA VAL A 44 11.32 7.24 1.53
C VAL A 44 12.33 8.28 1.99
N ASP A 45 12.19 9.53 1.56
CA ASP A 45 13.10 10.62 1.94
C ASP A 45 13.12 10.81 3.47
N PHE A 46 11.95 10.84 4.09
CA PHE A 46 11.82 10.96 5.53
C PHE A 46 12.45 9.78 6.30
N LEU A 47 12.27 8.55 5.81
CA LEU A 47 12.87 7.37 6.42
C LEU A 47 14.40 7.42 6.38
N LEU A 48 14.97 7.82 5.24
CA LEU A 48 16.43 7.88 5.06
C LEU A 48 17.05 9.05 5.81
N ASN A 49 16.52 10.26 5.62
CA ASN A 49 17.16 11.49 6.08
C ASN A 49 16.81 11.86 7.53
N THR A 50 15.63 11.47 8.00
CA THR A 50 15.14 11.84 9.34
C THR A 50 15.15 10.66 10.30
N LYS A 51 14.72 9.47 9.87
CA LYS A 51 14.63 8.28 10.73
C LYS A 51 15.88 7.40 10.72
N GLY A 52 16.87 7.75 9.89
CA GLY A 52 18.20 7.16 9.87
C GLY A 52 18.23 5.73 9.34
N TYR A 53 17.29 5.36 8.47
CA TYR A 53 17.33 4.08 7.75
C TYR A 53 18.41 4.08 6.68
N ASP A 54 19.07 2.93 6.47
CA ASP A 54 20.01 2.79 5.36
C ASP A 54 19.22 2.49 4.07
N PRO A 55 19.66 2.98 2.88
CA PRO A 55 19.03 2.61 1.61
C PRO A 55 18.96 1.09 1.39
N ALA A 56 19.94 0.35 1.93
CA ALA A 56 19.99 -1.11 1.88
C ALA A 56 18.90 -1.78 2.74
N ASP A 57 18.27 -1.07 3.68
CA ASP A 57 17.17 -1.57 4.50
C ASP A 57 15.82 -1.52 3.73
N LEU A 58 15.69 -0.65 2.73
CA LEU A 58 14.41 -0.37 2.05
C LEU A 58 14.15 -1.33 0.88
N ARG A 59 12.93 -1.85 0.78
CA ARG A 59 12.40 -2.55 -0.41
C ARG A 59 11.12 -1.83 -0.85
N VAL A 60 11.23 -1.07 -1.93
CA VAL A 60 10.12 -0.31 -2.50
C VAL A 60 9.27 -1.24 -3.38
N ASN A 61 7.94 -1.15 -3.26
CA ASN A 61 6.98 -1.97 -4.00
C ASN A 61 7.24 -3.49 -3.85
N HIS A 62 7.52 -3.93 -2.62
CA HIS A 62 7.80 -5.32 -2.34
C HIS A 62 6.53 -6.18 -2.45
N THR A 63 6.51 -7.10 -3.39
CA THR A 63 5.40 -8.03 -3.61
C THR A 63 5.67 -9.37 -2.93
N ALA A 64 4.65 -9.91 -2.25
CA ALA A 64 4.67 -11.22 -1.63
C ALA A 64 3.55 -12.12 -2.20
N GLY A 65 3.94 -13.32 -2.64
CA GLY A 65 3.01 -14.34 -3.11
C GLY A 65 2.43 -15.15 -1.95
N LEU A 66 1.10 -15.27 -1.93
CA LEU A 66 0.37 -16.00 -0.91
C LEU A 66 -0.54 -17.04 -1.54
N THR A 67 -0.84 -18.09 -0.76
CA THR A 67 -1.75 -19.17 -1.17
C THR A 67 -2.80 -19.39 -0.09
N LEU A 68 -4.07 -19.39 -0.51
CA LEU A 68 -5.21 -19.74 0.33
C LEU A 68 -5.32 -21.25 0.49
N ALA A 69 -6.05 -21.69 1.52
CA ALA A 69 -6.27 -23.11 1.77
C ALA A 69 -7.01 -23.84 0.62
N ASP A 70 -7.77 -23.12 -0.21
CA ASP A 70 -8.44 -23.65 -1.41
C ASP A 70 -7.53 -23.72 -2.66
N GLY A 71 -6.23 -23.43 -2.50
CA GLY A 71 -5.22 -23.48 -3.56
C GLY A 71 -5.13 -22.22 -4.42
N LYS A 72 -5.99 -21.22 -4.22
CA LYS A 72 -5.87 -19.95 -4.94
C LYS A 72 -4.62 -19.20 -4.53
N THR A 73 -3.88 -18.71 -5.52
CA THR A 73 -2.69 -17.88 -5.31
C THR A 73 -3.01 -16.44 -5.65
N PHE A 74 -2.40 -15.51 -4.92
CA PHE A 74 -2.56 -14.08 -5.14
C PHE A 74 -1.30 -13.34 -4.67
N GLN A 75 -1.20 -12.06 -5.02
CA GLN A 75 -0.09 -11.21 -4.66
C GLN A 75 -0.57 -10.08 -3.74
N THR A 76 0.22 -9.76 -2.72
CA THR A 76 0.03 -8.55 -1.92
C THR A 76 1.30 -7.70 -1.98
N THR A 77 1.17 -6.39 -1.87
CA THR A 77 2.29 -5.47 -2.04
C THR A 77 2.40 -4.56 -0.83
N ALA A 78 3.63 -4.43 -0.31
CA ALA A 78 4.02 -3.35 0.56
C ALA A 78 4.61 -2.22 -0.30
N ASP A 79 4.10 -1.00 -0.13
CA ASP A 79 4.63 0.13 -0.90
C ASP A 79 6.08 0.41 -0.45
N ILE A 80 6.36 0.27 0.85
CA ILE A 80 7.73 0.21 1.37
C ILE A 80 7.78 -0.89 2.43
N LEU A 81 8.77 -1.77 2.33
CA LEU A 81 9.10 -2.75 3.37
C LEU A 81 10.53 -2.48 3.87
N ILE A 82 10.67 -2.32 5.18
CA ILE A 82 11.99 -2.24 5.82
C ILE A 82 12.42 -3.61 6.28
N VAL A 83 13.62 -4.01 5.87
CA VAL A 83 14.26 -5.28 6.21
C VAL A 83 15.64 -4.99 6.78
N ILE A 84 15.87 -5.36 8.04
CA ILE A 84 17.16 -5.22 8.71
C ILE A 84 17.67 -6.60 9.05
N ALA A 85 18.89 -6.94 8.62
CA ALA A 85 19.51 -8.26 8.83
C ALA A 85 18.57 -9.43 8.44
N GLU A 86 18.01 -9.37 7.21
CA GLU A 86 17.06 -10.35 6.67
C GLU A 86 15.73 -10.49 7.42
N ARG A 87 15.45 -9.59 8.38
CA ARG A 87 14.21 -9.56 9.14
C ARG A 87 13.33 -8.40 8.69
N PRO A 88 12.11 -8.65 8.18
CA PRO A 88 11.11 -7.61 7.97
C PRO A 88 10.69 -6.97 9.30
N VAL A 89 10.76 -5.64 9.39
CA VAL A 89 10.56 -4.90 10.65
C VAL A 89 9.51 -3.79 10.59
N LEU A 90 9.31 -3.19 9.43
CA LEU A 90 8.31 -2.14 9.24
C LEU A 90 7.66 -2.30 7.86
N PHE A 91 6.34 -2.45 7.87
CA PHE A 91 5.50 -2.40 6.67
C PHE A 91 4.94 -0.98 6.51
N VAL A 92 4.95 -0.45 5.28
CA VAL A 92 4.34 0.85 4.97
C VAL A 92 3.37 0.72 3.81
N LYS A 93 2.13 1.20 4.03
CA LYS A 93 1.12 1.43 3.01
C LYS A 93 0.95 2.95 2.81
N CYS A 94 1.24 3.40 1.60
CA CYS A 94 0.87 4.71 1.10
C CYS A 94 -0.58 4.65 0.58
N SER A 95 -1.39 5.65 0.91
CA SER A 95 -2.79 5.74 0.49
C SER A 95 -3.17 7.19 0.25
N MET A 96 -3.89 7.45 -0.86
CA MET A 96 -4.53 8.74 -1.14
C MET A 96 -5.98 8.79 -0.62
N SER A 97 -6.49 7.67 -0.13
CA SER A 97 -7.81 7.52 0.46
C SER A 97 -7.73 7.28 1.96
N SER A 98 -8.88 7.22 2.64
CA SER A 98 -8.99 7.04 4.09
C SER A 98 -7.98 6.03 4.66
N LEU A 99 -7.07 6.50 5.52
CA LEU A 99 -6.02 5.67 6.10
C LEU A 99 -6.60 4.50 6.92
N ALA A 100 -7.66 4.75 7.68
CA ALA A 100 -8.29 3.74 8.53
C ALA A 100 -8.84 2.54 7.73
N SER A 101 -9.17 2.72 6.46
CA SER A 101 -9.61 1.62 5.58
C SER A 101 -8.52 0.57 5.35
N TRP A 102 -7.25 0.92 5.58
CA TRP A 102 -6.10 0.02 5.42
C TRP A 102 -5.61 -0.61 6.71
N ASP A 103 -6.14 -0.24 7.88
CA ASP A 103 -5.69 -0.77 9.17
C ASP A 103 -5.72 -2.30 9.18
N ARG A 104 -6.84 -2.88 8.70
CA ARG A 104 -6.98 -4.33 8.69
C ARG A 104 -6.09 -5.03 7.68
N HIS A 105 -5.84 -4.39 6.53
CA HIS A 105 -4.87 -4.87 5.56
C HIS A 105 -3.46 -4.87 6.15
N ALA A 106 -3.06 -3.77 6.79
CA ALA A 106 -1.73 -3.61 7.37
C ALA A 106 -1.44 -4.65 8.46
N VAL A 107 -2.39 -4.88 9.38
CA VAL A 107 -2.26 -5.94 10.39
C VAL A 107 -2.15 -7.32 9.76
N ALA A 108 -2.98 -7.61 8.75
CA ALA A 108 -2.94 -8.90 8.07
C ALA A 108 -1.60 -9.12 7.35
N PHE A 109 -1.07 -8.08 6.69
CA PHE A 109 0.23 -8.14 6.02
C PHE A 109 1.35 -8.41 7.04
N CYS A 110 1.37 -7.68 8.16
CA CYS A 110 2.35 -7.90 9.22
C CYS A 110 2.33 -9.34 9.77
N ARG A 111 1.18 -10.03 9.72
CA ARG A 111 1.04 -11.39 10.24
C ARG A 111 1.44 -12.48 9.25
N VAL A 112 1.07 -12.32 7.98
CA VAL A 112 1.22 -13.41 6.99
C VAL A 112 1.86 -13.02 5.66
N GLY A 113 2.11 -11.73 5.43
CA GLY A 113 2.68 -11.21 4.19
C GLY A 113 4.17 -11.56 4.01
N THR A 114 4.85 -12.01 5.07
CA THR A 114 6.25 -12.45 4.99
C THR A 114 6.45 -13.78 5.74
N GLY A 115 7.68 -14.30 5.75
CA GLY A 115 8.03 -15.52 6.48
C GLY A 115 7.91 -15.41 8.01
N GLY A 116 7.82 -14.20 8.56
CA GLY A 116 7.68 -13.92 9.98
C GLY A 116 6.75 -12.75 10.27
N GLN A 117 6.40 -12.57 11.55
CA GLN A 117 5.62 -11.40 11.95
C GLN A 117 6.45 -10.11 11.91
N ILE A 118 5.87 -9.07 11.33
CA ILE A 118 6.41 -7.71 11.32
C ILE A 118 5.87 -6.95 12.55
N PRO A 119 6.72 -6.34 13.38
CA PRO A 119 6.27 -5.66 14.59
C PRO A 119 5.51 -4.36 14.32
N PHE A 120 5.84 -3.63 13.24
CA PHE A 120 5.25 -2.33 12.94
C PHE A 120 4.62 -2.28 11.54
N ALA A 121 3.46 -1.65 11.48
CA ALA A 121 2.78 -1.25 10.25
C ALA A 121 2.55 0.26 10.27
N VAL A 122 2.68 0.92 9.13
CA VAL A 122 2.34 2.33 8.93
C VAL A 122 1.39 2.44 7.76
N VAL A 123 0.31 3.21 7.94
CA VAL A 123 -0.53 3.68 6.84
C VAL A 123 -0.45 5.20 6.79
N THR A 124 -0.14 5.78 5.64
CA THR A 124 0.08 7.23 5.50
C THR A 124 -0.28 7.78 4.13
N ASP A 125 -0.64 9.06 4.07
CA ASP A 125 -0.78 9.88 2.86
C ASP A 125 0.43 10.82 2.65
N GLY A 126 1.50 10.62 3.41
CA GLY A 126 2.71 11.45 3.40
C GLY A 126 2.65 12.65 4.35
N THR A 127 1.52 12.88 5.02
CA THR A 127 1.38 13.89 6.07
C THR A 127 0.91 13.25 7.38
N ASP A 128 -0.25 12.59 7.33
CA ASP A 128 -0.86 11.91 8.44
C ASP A 128 -0.42 10.44 8.47
N VAL A 129 -0.31 9.89 9.68
CA VAL A 129 0.18 8.54 9.93
C VAL A 129 -0.73 7.83 10.91
N ARG A 130 -1.05 6.58 10.56
CA ARG A 130 -1.53 5.56 11.49
C ARG A 130 -0.40 4.56 11.72
N LEU A 131 0.19 4.56 12.91
CA LEU A 131 1.15 3.56 13.34
C LEU A 131 0.39 2.42 14.01
N ILE A 132 0.64 1.20 13.55
CA ILE A 132 -0.09 0.01 13.95
C ILE A 132 0.90 -1.03 14.46
N SER A 133 0.63 -1.59 15.63
CA SER A 133 1.32 -2.77 16.13
C SER A 133 0.89 -4.01 15.34
N GLY A 134 1.83 -4.67 14.66
CA GLY A 134 1.57 -5.92 13.96
C GLY A 134 1.24 -7.09 14.88
N LEU A 135 1.56 -6.95 16.17
CA LEU A 135 1.36 -7.98 17.19
C LEU A 135 -0.11 -8.02 17.65
N ASP A 136 -0.57 -6.93 18.28
CA ASP A 136 -1.91 -6.83 18.87
C ASP A 136 -2.91 -6.03 18.02
N GLY A 137 -2.45 -5.29 17.01
CA GLY A 137 -3.29 -4.45 16.16
C GLY A 137 -3.66 -3.11 16.79
N SER A 138 -3.01 -2.69 17.88
CA SER A 138 -3.20 -1.37 18.46
C SER A 138 -2.76 -0.27 17.48
N VAL A 139 -3.48 0.86 17.49
CA VAL A 139 -3.29 1.96 16.56
C VAL A 139 -2.99 3.25 17.32
N SER A 140 -1.99 3.99 16.88
CA SER A 140 -1.76 5.39 17.23
C SER A 140 -1.76 6.26 15.98
N GLU A 141 -2.24 7.48 16.14
CA GLU A 141 -2.34 8.47 15.05
C GLU A 141 -1.37 9.62 15.31
N GLY A 142 -0.87 10.24 14.24
CA GLY A 142 0.00 11.41 14.31
C GLY A 142 0.52 11.78 12.94
N THR A 143 1.67 12.44 12.91
CA THR A 143 2.39 12.78 11.67
C THR A 143 3.52 11.79 11.41
N LEU A 144 4.30 11.99 10.36
CA LEU A 144 5.50 11.18 10.04
C LEU A 144 6.45 10.95 11.23
N ASP A 145 6.49 11.87 12.20
CA ASP A 145 7.36 11.75 13.38
C ASP A 145 7.03 10.56 14.28
N VAL A 146 5.80 10.02 14.24
CA VAL A 146 5.45 8.84 15.04
C VAL A 146 6.06 7.55 14.49
N ILE A 147 6.54 7.54 13.25
CA ILE A 147 7.21 6.38 12.65
C ILE A 147 8.49 6.08 13.45
N PRO A 148 8.74 4.82 13.88
CA PRO A 148 9.93 4.51 14.66
C PRO A 148 11.19 4.70 13.82
N SER A 149 12.21 5.30 14.44
CA SER A 149 13.57 5.39 13.88
C SER A 149 14.21 4.02 13.76
N ARG A 150 15.25 3.93 12.92
CA ARG A 150 16.03 2.70 12.77
C ARG A 150 16.56 2.19 14.12
N GLN A 151 17.03 3.09 14.97
CA GLN A 151 17.56 2.74 16.29
C GLN A 151 16.49 2.19 17.24
N GLU A 152 15.30 2.78 17.27
CA GLU A 152 14.17 2.28 18.07
C GLU A 152 13.73 0.90 17.58
N VAL A 153 13.67 0.68 16.26
CA VAL A 153 13.37 -0.64 15.69
C VAL A 153 14.42 -1.67 16.10
N LEU A 154 15.71 -1.33 16.04
CA LEU A 154 16.80 -2.22 16.47
C LEU A 154 16.65 -2.67 17.94
N GLN A 155 16.22 -1.78 18.82
CA GLN A 155 15.96 -2.12 20.23
C GLN A 155 14.79 -3.11 20.36
N VAL A 156 13.70 -2.89 19.62
CA VAL A 156 12.51 -3.74 19.65
C VAL A 156 12.81 -5.14 19.12
N ILE A 157 13.55 -5.25 18.01
CA ILE A 157 13.89 -6.56 17.45
C ILE A 157 14.89 -7.34 18.29
N ALA A 158 15.77 -6.66 19.03
CA ALA A 158 16.67 -7.32 19.98
C ALA A 158 15.89 -7.92 21.16
N ALA A 159 14.78 -7.29 21.55
CA ALA A 159 13.91 -7.76 22.63
C ALA A 159 12.83 -8.77 22.18
N THR A 160 12.63 -8.95 20.87
CA THR A 160 11.48 -9.71 20.33
C THR A 160 11.95 -10.84 19.41
N THR A 161 11.50 -12.07 19.67
CA THR A 161 11.75 -13.21 18.78
C THR A 161 10.85 -13.16 17.54
N VAL A 162 11.42 -13.47 16.37
CA VAL A 162 10.62 -13.66 15.15
C VAL A 162 9.83 -14.95 15.32
N THR A 163 8.51 -14.83 15.38
CA THR A 163 7.63 -15.99 15.41
C THR A 163 6.71 -15.95 14.20
N ARG A 164 6.53 -17.12 13.58
CA ARG A 164 5.54 -17.28 12.53
C ARG A 164 4.15 -17.15 13.14
N TYR A 165 3.25 -16.47 12.44
CA TYR A 165 1.87 -16.39 12.89
C TYR A 165 1.22 -17.79 12.90
N PRO A 166 0.43 -18.16 13.94
CA PRO A 166 -0.14 -19.50 14.07
C PRO A 166 -0.91 -19.92 12.82
N ALA A 167 -0.61 -21.11 12.30
CA ALA A 167 -1.15 -21.59 11.02
C ALA A 167 -2.69 -21.62 10.99
N GLU A 168 -3.31 -21.98 12.11
CA GLU A 168 -4.77 -21.99 12.28
C GLU A 168 -5.41 -20.61 12.06
N LYS A 169 -4.72 -19.54 12.45
CA LYS A 169 -5.20 -18.15 12.32
C LYS A 169 -4.75 -17.50 11.01
N ALA A 170 -3.67 -18.00 10.40
CA ALA A 170 -3.07 -17.42 9.22
C ALA A 170 -4.01 -17.38 8.01
N GLU A 171 -4.87 -18.40 7.85
CA GLU A 171 -5.82 -18.44 6.72
C GLU A 171 -6.79 -17.26 6.74
N ARG A 172 -7.26 -16.83 7.91
CA ARG A 172 -8.14 -15.66 8.03
C ARG A 172 -7.43 -14.38 7.60
N GLU A 173 -6.17 -14.20 7.99
CA GLU A 173 -5.38 -13.04 7.61
C GLU A 173 -5.07 -13.04 6.11
N ARG A 174 -4.79 -14.21 5.50
CA ARG A 174 -4.64 -14.30 4.03
C ARG A 174 -5.92 -13.94 3.29
N ARG A 175 -7.10 -14.33 3.81
CA ARG A 175 -8.40 -13.95 3.21
C ARG A 175 -8.67 -12.47 3.28
N ILE A 176 -8.22 -11.80 4.35
CA ILE A 176 -8.28 -10.34 4.43
C ILE A 176 -7.43 -9.75 3.30
N LEU A 177 -6.16 -10.15 3.17
CA LEU A 177 -5.30 -9.66 2.10
C LEU A 177 -5.86 -9.96 0.70
N PHE A 178 -6.41 -11.16 0.49
CA PHE A 178 -7.04 -11.54 -0.78
C PHE A 178 -8.26 -10.67 -1.10
N ALA A 179 -9.08 -10.31 -0.12
CA ALA A 179 -10.22 -9.43 -0.34
C ALA A 179 -9.77 -8.03 -0.76
N PHE A 180 -8.73 -7.48 -0.15
CA PHE A 180 -8.15 -6.21 -0.56
C PHE A 180 -7.54 -6.27 -1.95
N ASP A 181 -6.85 -7.37 -2.30
CA ASP A 181 -6.34 -7.60 -3.64
C ASP A 181 -7.45 -7.65 -4.69
N ALA A 182 -8.52 -8.39 -4.43
CA ALA A 182 -9.66 -8.53 -5.34
C ALA A 182 -10.46 -7.23 -5.54
N ILE A 183 -10.38 -6.28 -4.59
CA ILE A 183 -11.01 -4.95 -4.70
C ILE A 183 -10.13 -4.00 -5.52
N ARG A 184 -8.84 -4.27 -5.68
CA ARG A 184 -7.98 -3.41 -6.50
C ARG A 184 -8.51 -3.42 -7.93
N CYS A 185 -8.90 -2.24 -8.41
CA CYS A 185 -9.04 -2.01 -9.84
C CYS A 185 -7.67 -2.31 -10.46
N PRO A 186 -7.56 -3.16 -11.50
CA PRO A 186 -6.28 -3.53 -12.09
C PRO A 186 -5.51 -2.26 -12.47
N THR A 187 -4.40 -2.01 -11.77
CA THR A 187 -3.53 -0.87 -12.03
C THR A 187 -2.67 -1.19 -13.25
N LEU A 188 -3.03 -0.62 -14.42
CA LEU A 188 -2.33 -0.56 -15.73
C LEU A 188 -1.60 -1.79 -16.31
N ALA A 189 -1.31 -2.85 -15.55
CA ALA A 189 -0.44 -3.94 -15.96
C ALA A 189 -1.20 -5.15 -16.51
N GLU A 190 -2.47 -5.35 -16.13
CA GLU A 190 -3.24 -6.50 -16.60
C GLU A 190 -4.66 -6.07 -17.02
N GLY A 191 -4.85 -5.92 -18.33
CA GLY A 191 -6.18 -6.00 -18.96
C GLY A 191 -6.87 -4.72 -19.40
N TYR A 192 -6.23 -3.54 -19.37
CA TYR A 192 -6.88 -2.31 -19.83
C TYR A 192 -6.80 -2.15 -21.36
N PRO A 193 -7.82 -1.53 -22.02
CA PRO A 193 -7.71 -1.12 -23.42
C PRO A 193 -6.44 -0.32 -23.67
N LYS A 194 -5.79 -0.60 -24.82
CA LYS A 194 -4.60 0.12 -25.28
C LYS A 194 -4.82 1.63 -25.15
N LYS A 195 -3.75 2.38 -24.83
CA LYS A 195 -3.73 3.85 -24.88
C LYS A 195 -4.61 4.31 -26.04
N PRO A 196 -5.71 5.03 -25.79
CA PRO A 196 -6.59 5.45 -26.86
C PRO A 196 -5.79 6.28 -27.86
N ASP A 197 -6.04 6.09 -29.16
CA ASP A 197 -5.43 6.93 -30.18
C ASP A 197 -5.87 8.37 -29.93
N ILE A 198 -4.97 9.18 -29.39
CA ILE A 198 -5.15 10.62 -29.22
C ILE A 198 -4.76 11.23 -30.57
N GLN A 199 -5.75 11.49 -31.42
CA GLN A 199 -5.60 12.38 -32.57
C GLN A 199 -5.52 13.83 -32.11
#